data_AF-A0A285V6D0-F1
#
_entry.id   AF-A0A285V6D0-F1
#
_cell.length_a   1.000
_cell.length_b   1.000
_cell.length_c   1.000
_cell.angle_alpha   90.00
_cell.angle_beta   90.00
_cell.angle_gamma   90.00
#
_symmetry.space_group_name_H-M   'P 1'
#
loop_
_entity.id
_entity.type
_entity.pdbx_description
1 polymer ?
#
loop_
_entity_poly.entity_id
_entity_poly.type
_entity_poly.pdbx_seq_one_letter_code
_entity_poly.pdbx_strand_id
1 'polypeptide(L)'
;MARPLLRGDRLRAAREAVGLTREELATKLELSGPARIRVWEAGLERPRPRFVPRLATALGVDPLHLLDVDAGDPPLAALRLAAGLATNEVTGPGLSVMTYVRLEDGRPGVDHSAKVIAAVAEVLGVDVARVEAAVRRSRSDHAAMASFGG
;
A
#
# COMPACT_ATOMS: atom_id res chain seq x y z
N MET A 1 -10.56 -4.53 8.66
CA MET A 1 -9.09 -4.35 8.64
C MET A 1 -8.70 -2.90 8.79
N ALA A 2 -7.67 -2.60 9.59
CA ALA A 2 -7.01 -1.30 9.54
C ALA A 2 -6.27 -1.16 8.20
N ARG A 3 -6.50 -0.05 7.49
CA ARG A 3 -5.77 0.22 6.24
C ARG A 3 -4.30 0.50 6.56
N PRO A 4 -3.34 -0.15 5.88
CA PRO A 4 -1.91 0.08 6.08
C PRO A 4 -1.56 1.55 5.97
N LEU A 5 -0.68 2.01 6.85
CA LEU A 5 -0.25 3.40 6.92
C LEU A 5 1.25 3.48 6.69
N LEU A 6 1.70 4.61 6.15
CA LEU A 6 3.13 4.90 6.11
C LEU A 6 3.65 5.11 7.55
N ARG A 7 4.74 4.41 7.87
CA ARG A 7 5.46 4.48 9.15
C ARG A 7 6.51 5.59 9.10
N GLY A 8 6.26 6.67 9.84
CA GLY A 8 7.15 7.82 9.89
C GLY A 8 8.54 7.50 10.46
N ASP A 9 8.59 6.61 11.44
CA ASP A 9 9.82 6.07 12.03
C ASP A 9 10.66 5.29 11.00
N ARG A 10 10.03 4.41 10.21
CA ARG A 10 10.71 3.67 9.13
C ARG A 10 11.16 4.57 7.99
N LEU A 11 10.34 5.56 7.62
CA LEU A 11 10.72 6.59 6.65
C LEU A 11 11.97 7.35 7.11
N ARG A 12 11.98 7.80 8.36
CA ARG A 12 13.12 8.50 8.95
C ARG A 12 14.38 7.63 8.96
N ALA A 13 14.26 6.39 9.43
CA ALA A 13 15.37 5.44 9.50
C ALA A 13 15.95 5.16 8.11
N ALA A 14 15.11 4.91 7.10
CA ALA A 14 15.55 4.69 5.72
C ALA A 14 16.26 5.93 5.15
N ARG A 15 15.74 7.14 5.40
CA ARG A 15 16.40 8.39 4.99
C ARG A 15 17.78 8.56 5.62
N GLU A 16 17.89 8.33 6.91
CA GLU A 16 19.15 8.45 7.64
C GLU A 16 20.17 7.39 7.20
N ALA A 17 19.72 6.17 6.89
CA ALA A 17 20.57 5.09 6.38
C ALA A 17 21.24 5.41 5.04
N VAL A 18 20.57 6.17 4.16
CA VAL A 18 21.13 6.62 2.88
C VAL A 18 21.80 8.00 2.97
N GLY A 19 21.94 8.56 4.17
CA GLY A 19 22.65 9.82 4.43
C GLY A 19 21.95 11.08 3.90
N LEU A 20 20.66 11.00 3.54
CA LEU A 20 19.92 12.15 3.00
C LEU A 20 19.40 13.04 4.13
N THR A 21 19.47 14.36 3.95
CA THR A 21 18.71 15.33 4.73
C THR A 21 17.25 15.36 4.29
N ARG A 22 16.38 15.97 5.11
CA ARG A 22 14.97 16.18 4.73
C ARG A 22 14.84 17.09 3.50
N GLU A 23 15.74 18.05 3.35
CA GLU A 23 15.79 18.96 2.20
C GLU A 23 16.08 18.18 0.93
N GLU A 24 17.13 17.36 0.93
CA GLU A 24 17.51 16.56 -0.24
C GLU A 24 16.44 15.54 -0.63
N LEU A 25 15.78 14.91 0.35
CA LEU A 25 14.65 14.03 0.07
C LEU A 25 13.47 14.82 -0.51
N ALA A 26 13.17 16.01 0.01
CA ALA A 26 12.13 16.88 -0.55
C ALA A 26 12.45 17.29 -1.99
N THR A 27 13.71 17.65 -2.29
CA THR A 27 14.18 17.95 -3.65
C THR A 27 14.02 16.75 -4.58
N LYS A 28 14.44 15.54 -4.16
CA LYS A 28 14.25 14.30 -4.94
C LYS A 28 12.78 13.98 -5.24
N LEU A 29 11.86 14.41 -4.37
CA LEU A 29 10.42 14.25 -4.53
C LEU A 29 9.72 15.45 -5.19
N GLU A 30 10.49 16.44 -5.65
CA GLU A 30 9.99 17.67 -6.27
C GLU A 30 9.00 18.42 -5.37
N LEU A 31 9.25 18.41 -4.06
CA LEU A 31 8.48 19.15 -3.07
C LEU A 31 9.07 20.54 -2.88
N SER A 32 8.22 21.52 -2.55
CA SER A 32 8.63 22.91 -2.31
C SER A 32 9.49 23.11 -1.04
N GLY A 33 9.72 22.07 -0.24
CA GLY A 33 10.53 22.13 0.96
C GLY A 33 10.35 20.93 1.91
N PRO A 34 11.08 20.90 3.03
CA PRO A 34 11.23 19.74 3.91
C PRO A 34 10.04 19.55 4.86
N ALA A 35 9.12 20.51 4.90
CA ALA A 35 8.00 20.52 5.85
C ALA A 35 7.13 19.25 5.74
N ARG A 36 6.85 18.79 4.52
CA ARG A 36 6.09 17.54 4.28
C ARG A 36 6.82 16.31 4.79
N ILE A 37 8.12 16.20 4.53
CA ILE A 37 8.95 15.11 5.04
C ILE A 37 8.90 15.09 6.57
N ARG A 38 9.05 16.25 7.21
CA ARG A 38 9.01 16.38 8.67
C ARG A 38 7.70 15.86 9.27
N VAL A 39 6.54 16.24 8.71
CA VAL A 39 5.24 15.80 9.25
C VAL A 39 4.96 14.32 8.96
N TRP A 40 5.45 13.79 7.84
CA TRP A 40 5.35 12.36 7.52
C TRP A 40 6.22 11.52 8.46
N GLU A 41 7.47 11.92 8.69
CA GLU A 41 8.37 11.25 9.63
C GLU A 41 7.86 11.28 11.08
N ALA A 42 7.18 12.37 11.46
CA ALA A 42 6.55 12.49 12.77
C ALA A 42 5.21 11.72 12.87
N GLY A 43 4.71 11.15 11.77
CA GLY A 43 3.41 10.48 11.72
C GLY A 43 2.20 11.41 11.89
N LEU A 44 2.41 12.73 11.81
CA LEU A 44 1.37 13.75 11.98
C LEU A 44 0.44 13.83 10.77
N GLU A 45 0.97 13.55 9.58
CA GLU A 45 0.22 13.50 8.34
C GLU A 45 0.56 12.26 7.53
N ARG A 46 -0.41 11.81 6.74
CA ARG A 46 -0.25 10.68 5.83
C ARG A 46 -0.02 11.19 4.41
N PRO A 47 1.04 10.74 3.72
CA PRO A 47 1.22 11.09 2.32
C PRO A 47 0.08 10.50 1.47
N ARG A 48 -0.18 11.13 0.32
CA ARG A 48 -1.01 10.52 -0.73
C ARG A 48 -0.35 9.22 -1.20
N PRO A 49 -1.12 8.18 -1.60
CA PRO A 49 -0.58 6.89 -2.04
C PRO A 49 0.59 7.00 -3.00
N ARG A 50 0.49 7.86 -4.02
CA ARG A 50 1.53 8.10 -5.04
C ARG A 50 2.93 8.43 -4.50
N PHE A 51 3.05 8.90 -3.26
CA PHE A 51 4.37 9.18 -2.66
C PHE A 51 5.04 7.95 -2.07
N VAL A 52 4.30 6.88 -1.75
CA VAL A 52 4.87 5.64 -1.17
C VAL A 52 5.95 5.04 -2.10
N PRO A 53 5.68 4.73 -3.38
CA PRO A 53 6.73 4.25 -4.27
C PRO A 53 7.82 5.29 -4.54
N ARG A 54 7.49 6.58 -4.64
CA ARG A 54 8.49 7.64 -4.87
C ARG A 54 9.49 7.74 -3.70
N LEU A 55 8.99 7.66 -2.47
CA LEU A 55 9.81 7.60 -1.25
C LEU A 55 10.70 6.37 -1.26
N ALA A 56 10.11 5.20 -1.55
CA ALA A 56 10.83 3.93 -1.61
C ALA A 56 11.99 3.98 -2.61
N THR A 57 11.73 4.45 -3.84
CA THR A 57 12.75 4.65 -4.88
C THR A 57 13.83 5.63 -4.45
N ALA A 58 13.46 6.78 -3.88
CA ALA A 58 14.44 7.79 -3.44
C ALA A 58 15.36 7.28 -2.31
N LEU A 59 14.88 6.31 -1.53
CA LEU A 59 15.54 5.72 -0.38
C LEU A 59 16.19 4.36 -0.67
N GLY A 60 16.00 3.80 -1.86
CA GLY A 60 16.52 2.49 -2.23
C GLY A 60 15.95 1.33 -1.41
N VAL A 61 14.70 1.42 -0.95
CA VAL A 61 14.02 0.38 -0.16
C VAL A 61 12.79 -0.15 -0.89
N ASP A 62 12.29 -1.31 -0.46
CA ASP A 62 10.99 -1.82 -0.91
C ASP A 62 9.84 -0.93 -0.36
N PRO A 63 8.81 -0.57 -1.16
CA PRO A 63 7.72 0.26 -0.68
C PRO A 63 6.95 -0.30 0.53
N LEU A 64 6.83 -1.64 0.65
CA LEU A 64 6.19 -2.29 1.79
C LEU A 64 6.99 -2.10 3.08
N HIS A 65 8.32 -1.91 3.00
CA HIS A 65 9.15 -1.59 4.16
C HIS A 65 8.63 -0.32 4.87
N LEU A 66 8.15 0.66 4.11
CA LEU A 66 7.64 1.93 4.63
C LEU A 66 6.23 1.84 5.22
N LEU A 67 5.53 0.71 5.09
CA LEU A 67 4.14 0.55 5.51
C LEU A 67 4.03 -0.27 6.80
N ASP A 68 3.00 -0.01 7.62
CA ASP A 68 2.71 -0.76 8.84
C ASP A 68 2.08 -2.12 8.55
N VAL A 69 2.83 -3.00 7.89
CA VAL A 69 2.44 -4.37 7.55
C VAL A 69 3.64 -5.30 7.62
N ASP A 70 3.33 -6.60 7.65
CA ASP A 70 4.29 -7.63 7.28
C ASP A 70 4.51 -7.60 5.76
N ALA A 71 5.75 -7.39 5.33
CA ALA A 71 6.10 -7.35 3.92
C ALA A 71 6.10 -8.75 3.26
N GLY A 72 6.23 -9.82 4.06
CA GLY A 72 6.19 -11.22 3.60
C GLY A 72 4.77 -11.72 3.32
N ASP A 73 3.78 -11.15 4.00
CA ASP A 73 2.36 -11.46 3.80
C ASP A 73 1.51 -10.17 3.83
N PRO A 74 1.63 -9.29 2.81
CA PRO A 74 0.95 -8.01 2.80
C PRO A 74 -0.54 -8.16 2.44
N PRO A 75 -1.45 -7.41 3.07
CA PRO A 75 -2.84 -7.32 2.62
C PRO A 75 -2.93 -6.60 1.27
N LEU A 76 -4.04 -6.78 0.55
CA LEU A 76 -4.22 -6.19 -0.79
C LEU A 76 -4.09 -4.65 -0.78
N ALA A 77 -4.57 -4.02 0.30
CA ALA A 77 -4.42 -2.58 0.50
C ALA A 77 -2.96 -2.11 0.59
N ALA A 78 -2.05 -2.93 1.10
CA ALA A 78 -0.62 -2.58 1.14
C ALA A 78 0.02 -2.66 -0.25
N LEU A 79 -0.33 -3.68 -1.04
CA LEU A 79 0.13 -3.81 -2.44
C LEU A 79 -0.32 -2.59 -3.26
N ARG A 80 -1.56 -2.13 -3.08
CA ARG A 80 -2.04 -0.91 -3.74
C ARG A 80 -1.30 0.35 -3.33
N LEU A 81 -1.02 0.52 -2.04
CA LEU A 81 -0.24 1.66 -1.57
C LEU A 81 1.20 1.59 -2.07
N ALA A 82 1.81 0.40 -2.11
CA ALA A 82 3.12 0.17 -2.70
C ALA A 82 3.16 0.54 -4.19
N ALA A 83 2.09 0.25 -4.94
CA ALA A 83 1.92 0.69 -6.33
C ALA A 83 1.63 2.20 -6.47
N GLY A 84 1.41 2.91 -5.36
CA GLY A 84 1.14 4.35 -5.37
C GLY A 84 -0.30 4.73 -5.69
N LEU A 85 -1.23 3.78 -5.65
CA LEU A 85 -2.59 3.96 -6.13
C LEU A 85 -3.58 4.26 -4.99
N ALA A 86 -4.48 5.20 -5.21
CA ALA A 86 -5.70 5.36 -4.45
C ALA A 86 -6.72 4.28 -4.87
N THR A 87 -7.68 4.00 -4.00
CA THR A 87 -8.69 2.96 -4.25
C THR A 87 -9.47 3.18 -5.55
N ASN A 88 -9.81 4.43 -5.86
CA ASN A 88 -10.54 4.80 -7.08
C ASN A 88 -9.69 4.70 -8.36
N GLU A 89 -8.38 4.49 -8.23
CA GLU A 89 -7.46 4.30 -9.36
C GLU A 89 -7.30 2.81 -9.70
N VAL A 90 -7.78 1.88 -8.85
CA VAL A 90 -7.74 0.44 -9.15
C VAL A 90 -8.98 0.00 -9.90
N THR A 91 -8.96 0.22 -11.21
CA THR A 91 -10.05 -0.07 -12.14
C THR A 91 -9.52 -0.50 -13.49
N GLY A 92 -10.27 -1.31 -14.24
CA GLY A 92 -9.88 -1.80 -15.57
C GLY A 92 -10.97 -2.62 -16.25
N PRO A 93 -10.72 -3.18 -17.45
CA PRO A 93 -11.70 -4.02 -18.15
C PRO A 93 -12.16 -5.21 -17.30
N GLY A 94 -13.41 -5.20 -16.87
CA GLY A 94 -13.98 -6.24 -15.99
C GLY A 94 -13.61 -6.12 -14.50
N LEU A 95 -12.91 -5.06 -14.11
CA LEU A 95 -12.59 -4.74 -12.72
C LEU A 95 -13.21 -3.40 -12.34
N SER A 96 -14.29 -3.43 -11.56
CA SER A 96 -14.86 -2.22 -10.97
C SER A 96 -14.14 -1.85 -9.66
N VAL A 97 -14.12 -0.56 -9.33
CA VAL A 97 -13.62 -0.08 -8.02
C VAL A 97 -14.33 -0.77 -6.86
N MET A 98 -15.63 -1.06 -6.98
CA MET A 98 -16.39 -1.75 -5.93
C MET A 98 -15.96 -3.22 -5.79
N THR A 99 -15.73 -3.92 -6.89
CA THR A 99 -15.18 -5.29 -6.87
C THR A 99 -13.85 -5.29 -6.13
N TYR A 100 -12.96 -4.35 -6.46
CA TYR A 100 -11.68 -4.20 -5.81
C TYR A 100 -11.79 -3.89 -4.30
N VAL A 101 -12.64 -2.94 -3.90
CA VAL A 101 -12.87 -2.62 -2.47
C VAL A 101 -13.33 -3.85 -1.70
N ARG A 102 -14.25 -4.64 -2.25
CA ARG A 102 -14.72 -5.83 -1.54
C ARG A 102 -13.66 -6.93 -1.47
N LEU A 103 -12.75 -7.03 -2.45
CA LEU A 103 -11.56 -7.88 -2.38
C LEU A 103 -10.62 -7.42 -1.26
N GLU A 104 -10.33 -6.12 -1.16
CA GLU A 104 -9.50 -5.55 -0.07
C GLU A 104 -10.10 -5.86 1.30
N ASP A 105 -11.41 -5.66 1.46
CA ASP A 105 -12.17 -5.92 2.69
C ASP A 105 -12.30 -7.41 3.03
N GLY A 106 -11.99 -8.31 2.09
CA GLY A 106 -12.14 -9.76 2.25
C GLY A 106 -13.59 -10.24 2.32
N ARG A 107 -14.55 -9.46 1.80
CA ARG A 107 -15.98 -9.78 1.93
C ARG A 107 -16.33 -11.07 1.19
N PRO A 108 -17.23 -11.90 1.73
CA PRO A 108 -17.74 -13.07 1.00
C PRO A 108 -18.54 -12.68 -0.24
N GLY A 109 -18.66 -13.62 -1.17
CA GLY A 109 -19.46 -13.48 -2.41
C GLY A 109 -18.89 -12.51 -3.44
N VAL A 110 -17.61 -12.15 -3.33
CA VAL A 110 -16.90 -11.33 -4.31
C VAL A 110 -16.31 -12.21 -5.39
N ASP A 111 -16.43 -11.79 -6.65
CA ASP A 111 -15.72 -12.41 -7.77
C ASP A 111 -14.21 -12.24 -7.60
N HIS A 112 -13.53 -13.37 -7.42
CA HIS A 112 -12.07 -13.49 -7.38
C HIS A 112 -11.60 -14.52 -8.43
N SER A 113 -12.29 -14.58 -9.57
CA SER A 113 -11.89 -15.39 -10.71
C SER A 113 -10.50 -15.02 -11.20
N ALA A 114 -9.84 -15.96 -11.91
CA ALA A 114 -8.51 -15.73 -12.49
C ALA A 114 -8.44 -14.45 -13.34
N LYS A 115 -9.53 -14.11 -14.04
CA LYS A 115 -9.65 -12.86 -14.81
C LYS A 115 -9.58 -11.61 -13.93
N VAL A 116 -10.34 -11.59 -12.83
CA VAL A 116 -10.33 -10.45 -11.89
C VAL A 116 -8.97 -10.32 -11.20
N ILE A 117 -8.39 -11.44 -10.76
CA ILE A 117 -7.06 -11.44 -10.13
C ILE A 117 -5.99 -10.96 -11.11
N ALA A 118 -6.02 -11.41 -12.37
CA ALA A 118 -5.10 -10.93 -13.40
C ALA A 118 -5.25 -9.42 -13.64
N ALA A 119 -6.49 -8.90 -13.71
CA ALA A 119 -6.72 -7.46 -13.86
C ALA A 119 -6.19 -6.66 -12.67
N VAL A 120 -6.33 -7.17 -11.43
CA VAL A 120 -5.75 -6.52 -10.24
C VAL A 120 -4.21 -6.58 -10.29
N ALA A 121 -3.63 -7.72 -10.65
CA ALA A 121 -2.19 -7.90 -10.78
C ALA A 121 -1.58 -6.93 -11.80
N GLU A 122 -2.22 -6.77 -12.95
CA GLU A 122 -1.84 -5.82 -14.00
C GLU A 122 -1.87 -4.37 -13.49
N VAL A 123 -2.97 -3.95 -12.86
CA VAL A 123 -3.12 -2.58 -12.35
C VAL A 123 -2.13 -2.28 -11.23
N LEU A 124 -1.87 -3.25 -10.35
CA LEU A 124 -0.93 -3.09 -9.23
C LEU A 124 0.54 -3.28 -9.64
N GLY A 125 0.81 -3.81 -10.83
CA GLY A 125 2.17 -4.13 -11.29
C GLY A 125 2.87 -5.19 -10.45
N VAL A 126 2.14 -6.20 -9.96
CA VAL A 126 2.67 -7.31 -9.15
C VAL A 126 2.23 -8.66 -9.71
N ASP A 127 2.90 -9.74 -9.32
CA ASP A 127 2.56 -11.09 -9.77
C ASP A 127 1.17 -11.56 -9.31
N VAL A 128 0.49 -12.31 -10.18
CA VAL A 128 -0.83 -12.95 -9.91
C VAL A 128 -0.82 -13.72 -8.59
N ALA A 129 0.21 -14.55 -8.36
CA ALA A 129 0.33 -15.35 -7.13
C ALA A 129 0.37 -14.48 -5.86
N ARG A 130 0.97 -13.28 -5.94
CA ARG A 130 1.03 -12.34 -4.82
C ARG A 130 -0.33 -11.70 -4.54
N VAL A 131 -1.09 -11.39 -5.58
CA VAL A 131 -2.48 -10.90 -5.44
C VAL A 131 -3.37 -11.98 -4.83
N GLU A 132 -3.26 -13.23 -5.29
CA GLU A 132 -4.04 -14.33 -4.72
C GLU A 132 -3.75 -14.54 -3.23
N ALA A 133 -2.47 -14.49 -2.84
CA ALA A 133 -2.07 -14.57 -1.44
C ALA A 133 -2.69 -13.42 -0.61
N ALA A 134 -2.60 -12.19 -1.10
CA ALA A 134 -3.17 -11.02 -0.45
C ALA A 134 -4.71 -11.09 -0.33
N VAL A 135 -5.41 -11.62 -1.35
CA VAL A 135 -6.87 -11.84 -1.31
C VAL A 135 -7.22 -12.93 -0.29
N ARG A 136 -6.47 -14.05 -0.25
CA ARG A 136 -6.67 -15.11 0.76
C ARG A 136 -6.46 -14.56 2.18
N ARG A 137 -5.44 -13.74 2.39
CA ARG A 137 -5.17 -13.05 3.65
C ARG A 137 -6.34 -12.14 4.04
N SER A 138 -6.74 -11.21 3.16
CA SER A 138 -7.87 -10.29 3.40
C SER A 138 -9.15 -11.03 3.82
N ARG A 139 -9.46 -12.16 3.17
CA ARG A 139 -10.60 -13.01 3.53
C ARG A 139 -10.46 -13.67 4.90
N SER A 140 -9.27 -14.16 5.23
CA SER A 140 -9.00 -14.82 6.51
C SER A 140 -9.16 -13.84 7.68
N ASP A 141 -8.64 -12.63 7.52
CA ASP A 141 -8.76 -11.56 8.51
C ASP A 141 -10.19 -11.03 8.63
N HIS A 142 -10.95 -10.96 7.53
CA HIS A 142 -12.38 -10.66 7.58
C HIS A 142 -13.16 -11.71 8.38
N ALA A 143 -12.90 -13.00 8.11
CA ALA A 143 -13.55 -14.09 8.81
C ALA A 143 -13.24 -14.07 10.31
N ALA A 144 -11.97 -13.85 10.67
CA ALA A 144 -11.56 -13.71 12.07
C ALA A 144 -12.32 -12.56 12.75
N MET A 145 -12.39 -11.38 12.15
CA MET A 145 -13.13 -10.24 12.70
C MET A 145 -14.64 -10.53 12.87
N ALA A 146 -15.25 -11.24 11.92
CA ALA A 146 -16.67 -11.60 12.01
C ALA A 146 -16.95 -12.58 13.16
N SER A 147 -16.02 -13.51 13.45
CA SER A 147 -16.16 -14.48 14.55
C SER A 147 -15.99 -13.87 15.95
N PHE A 148 -15.28 -12.74 16.10
CA PHE A 148 -15.12 -12.04 17.38
C PHE A 148 -16.21 -11.01 17.66
N GLY A 149 -17.02 -10.64 16.66
CA GLY A 149 -18.06 -9.63 16.77
C GLY A 149 -19.49 -10.17 16.87
N GLY A 150 -19.65 -11.49 17.01
CA GLY A 150 -20.93 -12.20 17.10
C GLY A 150 -21.23 -12.76 18.48
#